data_AF-A0A3C1F5V3-F1
#
_entry.id   AF-A0A3C1F5V3-F1
#
_cell.length_a   1.000
_cell.length_b   1.000
_cell.length_c   1.000
_cell.angle_alpha   90.00
_cell.angle_beta   90.00
_cell.angle_gamma   90.00
#
_symmetry.space_group_name_H-M   'P 1'
#
loop_
_entity.id
_entity.type
_entity.pdbx_description
1 polymer ?
#
loop_
_entity_poly.entity_id
_entity_poly.type
_entity_poly.pdbx_seq_one_letter_code
_entity_poly.pdbx_strand_id
1 'polypeptide(L)'
;MAKSRKRLARRTRPQSKGKSRFKVSGKADREYRTWIRRQVCAIPATDTWMPNFSLGAVMHVCHVRSRGAGGTDRANLVPMCATHHAEQHIMGIRTFEKRHSVNLKQMAAEYQVRYQAWRAAQAGAR
;
A
#
# COMPACT_ATOMS: atom_id res chain seq x y z
N MET A 1 -41.30 44.45 -20.68
CA MET A 1 -41.28 43.65 -19.44
C MET A 1 -40.03 42.77 -19.44
N ALA A 2 -39.07 43.01 -18.53
CA ALA A 2 -37.82 42.26 -18.47
C ALA A 2 -38.03 40.91 -17.76
N LYS A 3 -37.71 39.80 -18.44
CA LYS A 3 -37.74 38.45 -17.84
C LYS A 3 -36.65 38.34 -16.77
N SER A 4 -37.04 38.17 -15.51
CA SER A 4 -36.14 37.89 -14.39
C SER A 4 -35.27 36.67 -14.70
N ARG A 5 -33.94 36.87 -14.77
CA ARG A 5 -32.98 35.78 -14.94
C ARG A 5 -32.99 34.94 -13.65
N LYS A 6 -33.60 33.76 -13.67
CA LYS A 6 -33.54 32.80 -12.55
C LYS A 6 -32.06 32.56 -12.21
N ARG A 7 -31.63 33.04 -11.04
CA ARG A 7 -30.30 32.77 -10.49
C ARG A 7 -30.23 31.25 -10.27
N LEU A 8 -29.48 30.53 -11.12
CA LEU A 8 -29.26 29.10 -10.93
C LEU A 8 -28.76 28.90 -9.50
N ALA A 9 -29.50 28.12 -8.70
CA ALA A 9 -29.10 27.81 -7.34
C ALA A 9 -27.66 27.31 -7.38
N ARG A 10 -26.77 27.94 -6.61
CA ARG A 10 -25.35 27.57 -6.55
C ARG A 10 -25.31 26.08 -6.22
N ARG A 11 -24.87 25.25 -7.19
CA ARG A 11 -24.85 23.79 -7.08
C ARG A 11 -24.27 23.42 -5.72
N THR A 12 -25.11 23.00 -4.79
CA THR A 12 -24.68 22.68 -3.43
C THR A 12 -23.64 21.58 -3.54
N ARG A 13 -22.54 21.71 -2.80
CA ARG A 13 -21.46 20.70 -2.80
C ARG A 13 -22.10 19.32 -2.65
N PRO A 14 -21.84 18.37 -3.56
CA PRO A 14 -22.42 17.03 -3.47
C PRO A 14 -22.13 16.48 -2.07
N GLN A 15 -23.17 16.30 -1.27
CA GLN A 15 -23.10 15.62 0.01
C GLN A 15 -22.91 14.13 -0.29
N SER A 16 -22.02 13.44 0.44
CA SER A 16 -21.85 12.00 0.25
C SER A 16 -23.16 11.28 0.63
N LYS A 17 -23.62 10.38 -0.25
CA LYS A 17 -24.89 9.65 -0.07
C LYS A 17 -24.77 8.50 0.95
N GLY A 18 -24.31 8.80 2.17
CA GLY A 18 -24.28 7.83 3.27
C GLY A 18 -23.09 6.86 3.24
N LYS A 19 -23.29 5.66 3.79
CA LYS A 19 -22.24 4.65 4.09
C LYS A 19 -21.48 4.25 2.82
N SER A 20 -20.18 3.96 2.99
CA SER A 20 -19.31 3.47 1.90
C SER A 20 -19.97 2.33 1.13
N ARG A 21 -20.09 2.48 -0.20
CA ARG A 21 -20.56 1.41 -1.10
C ARG A 21 -19.66 0.18 -1.07
N PHE A 22 -18.37 0.37 -0.77
CA PHE A 22 -17.38 -0.71 -0.73
C PHE A 22 -17.19 -1.17 0.72
N LYS A 23 -17.41 -2.47 0.96
CA LYS A 23 -17.04 -3.12 2.22
C LYS A 23 -15.51 -3.22 2.25
N VAL A 24 -14.86 -2.28 2.91
CA VAL A 24 -13.42 -2.37 3.15
C VAL A 24 -13.20 -3.51 4.17
N SER A 25 -12.51 -4.57 3.76
CA SER A 25 -12.23 -5.70 4.65
C SER A 25 -11.19 -5.33 5.71
N GLY A 26 -11.48 -5.67 6.97
CA GLY A 26 -10.54 -5.64 8.08
C GLY A 26 -10.12 -4.25 8.60
N LYS A 27 -9.86 -4.18 9.91
CA LYS A 27 -9.22 -3.01 10.53
C LYS A 27 -7.76 -2.92 10.06
N ALA A 28 -7.26 -1.71 9.85
CA ALA A 28 -5.84 -1.50 9.54
C ALA A 28 -4.97 -1.92 10.72
N ASP A 29 -3.98 -2.78 10.46
CA ASP A 29 -3.02 -3.24 11.46
C ASP A 29 -1.86 -2.24 11.55
N ARG A 30 -1.96 -1.31 12.48
CA ARG A 30 -0.99 -0.21 12.62
C ARG A 30 0.40 -0.72 13.01
N GLU A 31 0.48 -1.75 13.84
CA GLU A 31 1.75 -2.31 14.30
C GLU A 31 2.48 -2.98 13.13
N TYR A 32 1.79 -3.87 12.41
CA TYR A 32 2.38 -4.55 11.26
C TYR A 32 2.83 -3.58 10.18
N ARG A 33 2.02 -2.55 9.88
CA ARG A 33 2.41 -1.48 8.95
C ARG A 33 3.66 -0.73 9.41
N THR A 34 3.76 -0.42 10.69
CA THR A 34 4.93 0.29 11.23
C THR A 34 6.18 -0.59 11.14
N TRP A 35 6.05 -1.88 11.41
CA TRP A 35 7.12 -2.84 11.25
C TRP A 35 7.59 -2.96 9.79
N ILE A 36 6.65 -3.02 8.82
CA ILE A 36 6.96 -3.05 7.38
C ILE A 36 7.75 -1.80 6.96
N ARG A 37 7.38 -0.60 7.45
CA ARG A 37 8.10 0.65 7.11
C ARG A 37 9.56 0.69 7.57
N ARG A 38 9.95 -0.16 8.52
CA ARG A 38 11.32 -0.25 9.04
C ARG A 38 12.20 -1.23 8.27
N GLN A 39 11.62 -1.98 7.33
CA GLN A 39 12.37 -2.93 6.51
C GLN A 39 13.08 -2.21 5.36
N VAL A 40 13.98 -2.91 4.69
CA VAL A 40 14.54 -2.46 3.40
C VAL A 40 13.55 -2.69 2.26
N CYS A 41 13.75 -2.04 1.11
CA CYS A 41 12.95 -2.29 -0.07
C CYS A 41 13.05 -3.77 -0.47
N ALA A 42 11.90 -4.40 -0.68
CA ALA A 42 11.80 -5.81 -1.02
C ALA A 42 12.36 -6.10 -2.42
N ILE A 43 12.27 -5.13 -3.32
CA ILE A 43 12.69 -5.26 -4.72
C ILE A 43 14.20 -5.08 -4.78
N PRO A 44 14.97 -6.03 -5.34
CA PRO A 44 16.40 -5.87 -5.54
C PRO A 44 16.66 -4.70 -6.50
N ALA A 45 17.80 -4.01 -6.36
CA ALA A 45 18.22 -3.07 -7.40
C ALA A 45 18.54 -3.86 -8.67
N THR A 46 17.58 -3.91 -9.58
CA THR A 46 17.78 -4.41 -10.94
C THR A 46 18.49 -3.38 -11.81
N ASP A 47 18.52 -2.13 -11.36
CA ASP A 47 18.94 -0.97 -12.12
C ASP A 47 20.17 -0.39 -11.41
N THR A 48 21.35 -0.51 -12.02
CA THR A 48 22.64 -0.02 -11.48
C THR A 48 22.67 1.51 -11.25
N TRP A 49 21.66 2.25 -11.72
CA TRP A 49 21.61 3.71 -11.63
C TRP A 49 20.95 4.25 -10.34
N MET A 50 20.27 3.39 -9.57
CA MET A 50 19.84 3.70 -8.21
C MET A 50 20.06 2.46 -7.34
N PRO A 51 21.19 2.36 -6.62
CA PRO A 51 21.38 1.26 -5.68
C PRO A 51 20.21 1.24 -4.71
N ASN A 52 19.81 0.04 -4.29
CA ASN A 52 18.69 -0.29 -3.39
C ASN A 52 18.88 0.24 -1.95
N PHE A 53 19.62 1.33 -1.84
CA PHE A 53 20.36 1.79 -0.69
C PHE A 53 20.15 3.30 -0.54
N SER A 54 18.89 3.71 -0.52
CA SER A 54 18.59 4.92 0.24
C SER A 54 18.63 4.55 1.72
N LEU A 55 19.85 4.55 2.28
CA LEU A 55 20.08 4.62 3.72
C LEU A 55 19.23 5.79 4.25
N GLY A 56 18.08 5.49 4.85
CA GLY A 56 17.16 6.49 5.39
C GLY A 56 15.92 6.81 4.54
N ALA A 57 15.70 6.16 3.38
CA ALA A 57 14.41 6.29 2.71
C ALA A 57 13.28 5.66 3.53
N VAL A 58 12.21 6.41 3.71
CA VAL A 58 10.97 5.90 4.31
C VAL A 58 10.38 4.87 3.35
N MET A 59 10.30 3.61 3.79
CA MET A 59 9.62 2.58 3.00
C MET A 59 8.10 2.78 3.08
N HIS A 60 7.46 2.67 1.93
CA HIS A 60 6.02 2.67 1.81
C HIS A 60 5.48 1.26 2.05
N VAL A 61 4.28 1.21 2.62
CA VAL A 61 3.51 -0.01 2.80
C VAL A 61 2.75 -0.26 1.51
N CYS A 62 3.15 -1.29 0.76
CA CYS A 62 2.59 -1.56 -0.56
C CYS A 62 1.71 -2.80 -0.52
N HIS A 63 0.45 -2.65 -0.94
CA HIS A 63 -0.52 -3.75 -0.99
C HIS A 63 -0.35 -4.57 -2.26
N VAL A 64 -0.13 -5.87 -2.11
CA VAL A 64 -0.08 -6.81 -3.25
C VAL A 64 -1.47 -7.04 -3.84
N ARG A 65 -2.50 -7.01 -2.99
CA ARG A 65 -3.91 -6.96 -3.36
C ARG A 65 -4.55 -5.75 -2.71
N SER A 66 -5.20 -4.92 -3.51
CA SER A 66 -5.82 -3.69 -3.01
C SER A 66 -6.91 -3.97 -1.97
N ARG A 67 -7.12 -3.04 -1.05
CA ARG A 67 -8.20 -3.13 -0.04
C ARG A 67 -9.59 -3.20 -0.68
N GLY A 68 -9.79 -2.50 -1.80
CA GLY A 68 -11.04 -2.54 -2.57
C GLY A 68 -11.31 -3.90 -3.20
N ALA A 69 -10.25 -4.67 -3.49
CA ALA A 69 -10.36 -6.06 -3.95
C ALA A 69 -10.41 -7.07 -2.79
N GLY A 70 -10.59 -6.62 -1.54
CA GLY A 70 -10.67 -7.46 -0.33
C GLY A 70 -9.33 -7.77 0.33
N GLY A 71 -8.22 -7.14 -0.10
CA GLY A 71 -6.90 -7.33 0.52
C GLY A 71 -6.85 -6.82 1.96
N THR A 72 -6.40 -7.67 2.88
CA THR A 72 -6.11 -7.31 4.27
C THR A 72 -4.65 -6.82 4.40
N ASP A 73 -4.20 -6.47 5.60
CA ASP A 73 -2.80 -6.09 5.79
C ASP A 73 -1.89 -7.33 5.94
N ARG A 74 -2.32 -8.35 6.70
CA ARG A 74 -1.54 -9.57 6.96
C ARG A 74 -1.29 -10.37 5.68
N ALA A 75 -0.05 -10.82 5.48
CA ALA A 75 0.39 -11.60 4.31
C ALA A 75 0.09 -10.93 2.94
N ASN A 76 -0.06 -9.61 2.91
CA ASN A 76 -0.44 -8.86 1.72
C ASN A 76 0.31 -7.52 1.59
N LEU A 77 1.33 -7.32 2.42
CA LEU A 77 2.14 -6.10 2.44
C LEU A 77 3.60 -6.41 2.16
N VAL A 78 4.21 -5.55 1.34
CA VAL A 78 5.65 -5.54 1.09
C VAL A 78 6.20 -4.13 1.30
N PRO A 79 7.43 -3.98 1.85
CA PRO A 79 8.12 -2.71 1.91
C PRO A 79 8.69 -2.35 0.54
N MET A 80 8.35 -1.18 0.01
CA MET A 80 9.00 -0.66 -1.21
C MET A 80 9.35 0.82 -1.05
N CYS A 81 10.40 1.26 -1.74
CA CYS A 81 10.73 2.67 -1.84
C CYS A 81 9.66 3.43 -2.64
N ALA A 82 9.68 4.76 -2.58
CA ALA A 82 8.72 5.60 -3.30
C ALA A 82 8.71 5.32 -4.82
N THR A 83 9.89 5.08 -5.42
CA THR A 83 10.04 4.80 -6.84
C THR A 83 9.34 3.50 -7.25
N HIS A 84 9.70 2.37 -6.66
CA HIS A 84 9.06 1.08 -6.96
C HIS A 84 7.57 1.06 -6.60
N HIS A 85 7.18 1.77 -5.54
CA HIS A 85 5.76 1.91 -5.19
C HIS A 85 4.99 2.68 -6.27
N ALA A 86 5.52 3.80 -6.76
CA ALA A 86 4.91 4.56 -7.85
C ALA A 86 4.88 3.74 -9.15
N GLU A 87 5.99 3.08 -9.47
CA GLU A 87 6.12 2.21 -10.64
C GLU A 87 5.05 1.11 -10.64
N GLN A 88 4.85 0.41 -9.51
CA GLN A 88 3.80 -0.60 -9.36
C GLN A 88 2.40 -0.05 -9.69
N HIS A 89 2.07 1.17 -9.24
CA HIS A 89 0.78 1.81 -9.54
C HIS A 89 0.64 2.17 -11.02
N ILE A 90 1.73 2.60 -11.66
CA ILE A 90 1.73 3.01 -13.07
C ILE A 90 1.56 1.80 -14.00
N MET A 91 2.35 0.75 -13.80
CA MET A 91 2.40 -0.39 -14.73
C MET A 91 1.45 -1.54 -14.36
N GLY A 92 0.97 -1.56 -13.12
CA GLY A 92 0.17 -2.63 -12.55
C GLY A 92 1.00 -3.81 -12.04
N ILE A 93 0.45 -4.48 -11.02
CA ILE A 93 1.13 -5.54 -10.23
C ILE A 93 1.72 -6.66 -11.11
N ARG A 94 0.98 -7.18 -12.09
CA ARG A 94 1.45 -8.30 -12.92
C ARG A 94 2.63 -7.92 -13.80
N THR A 95 2.61 -6.73 -14.38
CA THR A 95 3.70 -6.22 -15.22
C THR A 95 4.92 -5.93 -14.36
N PHE A 96 4.69 -5.37 -13.16
CA PHE A 96 5.72 -5.11 -12.17
C PHE A 96 6.46 -6.39 -11.73
N GLU A 97 5.70 -7.43 -11.37
CA GLU A 97 6.25 -8.75 -11.02
C GLU A 97 7.13 -9.32 -12.13
N LYS A 98 6.67 -9.24 -13.38
CA LYS A 98 7.45 -9.70 -14.54
C LYS A 98 8.72 -8.89 -14.76
N ARG A 99 8.65 -7.56 -14.65
CA ARG A 99 9.79 -6.67 -14.89
C ARG A 99 10.92 -6.92 -13.89
N HIS A 100 10.59 -7.02 -12.61
CA HIS A 100 11.59 -7.24 -11.56
C HIS A 100 11.86 -8.72 -11.27
N SER A 101 11.22 -9.65 -12.01
CA SER A 101 11.31 -11.10 -11.78
C SER A 101 11.02 -11.50 -10.33
N VAL A 102 9.97 -10.91 -9.74
CA VAL A 102 9.57 -11.15 -8.35
C VAL A 102 8.17 -11.75 -8.24
N ASN A 103 7.89 -12.42 -7.12
CA ASN A 103 6.55 -12.87 -6.75
C ASN A 103 6.12 -12.14 -5.47
N LEU A 104 5.35 -11.06 -5.62
CA LEU A 104 4.99 -10.20 -4.50
C LEU A 104 4.11 -10.92 -3.48
N LYS A 105 3.25 -11.84 -3.94
CA LYS A 105 2.39 -12.64 -3.05
C LYS A 105 3.23 -13.53 -2.14
N GLN A 106 4.26 -14.18 -2.69
CA GLN A 106 5.17 -15.00 -1.92
C GLN A 106 5.96 -14.14 -0.92
N MET A 107 6.54 -13.02 -1.38
CA MET A 107 7.30 -12.12 -0.52
C MET A 107 6.44 -11.58 0.65
N ALA A 108 5.19 -11.22 0.39
CA ALA A 108 4.27 -10.77 1.43
C ALA A 108 4.01 -11.86 2.50
N ALA A 109 3.93 -13.13 2.10
CA ALA A 109 3.82 -14.25 3.03
C ALA A 109 5.10 -14.40 3.87
N GLU A 110 6.29 -14.26 3.26
CA GLU A 110 7.57 -14.30 3.96
C GLU A 110 7.70 -13.17 4.98
N TYR A 111 7.28 -11.94 4.65
CA TYR A 111 7.25 -10.83 5.60
C TYR A 111 6.28 -11.07 6.77
N GLN A 112 5.16 -11.75 6.52
CA GLN A 112 4.25 -12.14 7.59
C GLN A 112 4.91 -13.13 8.57
N VAL A 113 5.66 -14.12 8.06
CA VAL A 113 6.42 -15.07 8.89
C VAL A 113 7.51 -14.34 9.69
N ARG A 114 8.29 -13.46 9.04
CA ARG A 114 9.32 -12.64 9.72
C ARG A 114 8.74 -11.77 10.83
N TYR A 115 7.57 -11.19 10.62
CA TYR A 115 6.89 -10.42 11.65
C TYR A 115 6.45 -11.29 12.84
N GLN A 116 5.93 -12.49 12.59
CA GLN A 116 5.53 -13.41 13.66
C GLN A 116 6.74 -13.80 14.52
N ALA A 117 7.88 -14.09 13.90
CA ALA A 117 9.13 -14.33 14.61
C ALA A 117 9.59 -13.11 15.44
N TRP A 118 9.56 -11.90 14.85
CA TRP A 118 9.90 -10.66 15.55
C TRP A 118 8.97 -10.37 16.74
N ARG A 119 7.68 -10.69 16.63
CA ARG A 119 6.72 -10.58 17.74
C ARG A 119 6.99 -11.59 18.84
N ALA A 120 7.25 -12.85 18.49
CA ALA A 120 7.56 -13.90 19.45
C ALA A 120 8.85 -13.58 20.25
N ALA A 121 9.89 -13.10 19.56
CA ALA A 121 11.14 -12.69 20.20
C ALA A 121 10.95 -11.56 21.23
N GLN A 122 10.07 -10.60 20.96
CA GLN A 122 9.75 -9.54 21.93
C GLN A 122 8.90 -10.01 23.11
N ALA A 123 8.12 -11.08 22.93
CA ALA A 123 7.31 -11.65 24.00
C ALA A 123 8.15 -12.48 24.98
N GLY A 124 9.20 -13.16 24.50
CA GLY A 124 10.14 -13.93 25.33
C GLY A 124 11.26 -13.09 25.98
N ALA A 125 11.39 -11.80 25.63
CA ALA A 125 12.32 -10.86 26.25
C ALA A 125 11.73 -10.14 27.48
N ARG A 126 10.61 -10.66 28.03
CA ARG A 126 9.91 -10.16 29.21
C ARG A 126 9.90 -11.25 30.28
#